data_AF-A0A3Q3VUM1-F1
#
_entry.id   AF-A0A3Q3VUM1-F1
#
_cell.length_a   1.000
_cell.length_b   1.000
_cell.length_c   1.000
_cell.angle_alpha   90.00
_cell.angle_beta   90.00
_cell.angle_gamma   90.00
#
_symmetry.space_group_name_H-M   'P 1'
#
loop_
_entity.id
_entity.type
_entity.pdbx_description
1 polymer ?
#
loop_
_entity_poly.entity_id
_entity_poly.type
_entity_poly.pdbx_seq_one_letter_code
_entity_poly.pdbx_strand_id
1 'polypeptide(L)'
;MREPWRCLLGLCLLACLSSTQSATNPFAVQQTPPDPCYDDTGAARRCIPEFINAAFGKEVTVSSVCGRPPSRSCSVVERGDDRPSVRTCQICDAADPRRAHPASYLTDLNSAHNLTCWQSENLNTSPHNVTLTLSLGKKFEITYVSLQFCSPRPESLAIFKSMDYGKTWMPYQFYSSQCRRMYNRPNKATITKQNEQEALCTDGHTDLYPLSGGLIAFSTLDGRPSGKDFDNSPVLQDWVTVTDIRVVFSRPQLPRELGLGAGSNGGGRDDDPTAVTSTLPSYFYAVGDFQVGGRCKCNGHASRCLKDKEGKLVCDCKHNTEGPECDRCKPFHYDRPWQRANAREANECLPCNCNLHARRCRFNMELYKLSGRKSGGVCMNCRHNTAGRHCHYCKEGFYRDMARPITHRRACKACDCHPVGAAGKTCNQTTGQCPCKDGVTGITCNRCAKGYQQSRSPVAPCIKIPVVSPTAVVSSTEEPADCESYCKPVKGNLKINMKKYCKKDYAVQVNVLDMETVGDWAKFSVNVVSVYKSRGEPLKRGDNILWVHMKDLACKCPKIQMSKRFLVMGGSDGGTERMGLVADKNSLVIQWRDVWARRLRKFQRKEKKGKCSKA
;
A
#
# COMPACT_ATOMS: atom_id res chain seq x y z
N MET A 1 52.66 23.45 -72.05
CA MET A 1 53.96 23.16 -71.41
C MET A 1 53.99 23.88 -70.08
N ARG A 2 54.31 23.14 -69.00
CA ARG A 2 54.79 23.56 -67.67
C ARG A 2 54.22 24.84 -67.03
N GLU A 3 53.49 24.61 -65.93
CA GLU A 3 53.34 25.43 -64.72
C GLU A 3 54.50 26.41 -64.42
N PRO A 4 54.28 27.57 -63.73
CA PRO A 4 53.95 27.51 -62.29
C PRO A 4 53.25 28.71 -61.61
N TRP A 5 52.95 28.49 -60.33
CA TRP A 5 52.95 29.41 -59.17
C TRP A 5 51.64 29.90 -58.52
N ARG A 6 51.71 29.80 -57.18
CA ARG A 6 50.70 29.89 -56.14
C ARG A 6 50.33 31.33 -55.74
N CYS A 7 49.08 31.45 -55.28
CA CYS A 7 48.60 32.24 -54.13
C CYS A 7 48.69 33.78 -54.18
N LEU A 8 47.54 34.48 -54.26
CA LEU A 8 46.79 35.06 -53.12
C LEU A 8 45.84 36.18 -53.57
N LEU A 9 44.80 36.40 -52.75
CA LEU A 9 43.81 37.50 -52.73
C LEU A 9 42.63 37.29 -53.69
N GLY A 10 41.37 37.31 -53.28
CA GLY A 10 40.75 37.66 -52.00
C GLY A 10 39.23 37.66 -52.26
N LEU A 11 38.47 37.12 -51.31
CA LEU A 11 37.02 36.94 -51.34
C LEU A 11 36.26 38.18 -51.85
N CYS A 12 35.23 37.97 -52.69
CA CYS A 12 33.84 38.26 -52.27
C CYS A 12 32.80 37.95 -53.37
N LEU A 13 31.66 37.43 -52.89
CA LEU A 13 30.29 37.61 -53.39
C LEU A 13 29.76 36.64 -54.46
N LEU A 14 28.92 35.74 -53.93
CA LEU A 14 27.56 35.41 -54.36
C LEU A 14 27.36 34.48 -55.57
N ALA A 15 26.50 33.50 -55.27
CA ALA A 15 25.74 32.64 -56.17
C ALA A 15 26.49 31.45 -56.77
N CYS A 16 26.47 30.32 -56.06
CA CYS A 16 26.24 29.01 -56.68
C CYS A 16 25.59 28.06 -55.67
N LEU A 17 24.34 27.69 -55.95
CA LEU A 17 23.68 26.52 -55.40
C LEU A 17 24.47 25.27 -55.82
N SER A 18 25.10 24.60 -54.87
CA SER A 18 25.67 23.26 -55.08
C SER A 18 24.99 22.29 -54.12
N SER A 19 24.17 21.42 -54.70
CA SER A 19 23.68 20.17 -54.14
C SER A 19 24.86 19.27 -53.77
N THR A 20 25.22 19.23 -52.50
CA THR A 20 26.14 18.22 -51.96
C THR A 20 25.35 17.10 -51.32
N GLN A 21 25.47 15.92 -51.91
CA GLN A 21 25.08 14.64 -51.34
C GLN A 21 25.73 14.48 -49.96
N SER A 22 24.92 14.51 -48.90
CA SER A 22 25.36 14.06 -47.58
C SER A 22 25.40 12.54 -47.60
N ALA A 23 26.60 11.97 -47.68
CA ALA A 23 26.86 10.58 -47.41
C ALA A 23 26.30 10.23 -46.01
N THR A 24 25.22 9.46 -45.97
CA THR A 24 24.67 8.92 -44.72
C THR A 24 25.65 7.89 -44.18
N ASN A 25 26.30 8.26 -43.09
CA ASN A 25 27.15 7.39 -42.29
C ASN A 25 26.34 6.14 -41.86
N PRO A 26 26.71 4.91 -42.28
CA PRO A 26 25.94 3.70 -41.96
C PRO A 26 26.03 3.28 -40.48
N PHE A 27 26.72 4.05 -39.64
CA PHE A 27 26.82 3.87 -38.19
C PHE A 27 26.12 4.97 -37.38
N ALA A 28 25.12 5.63 -37.95
CA ALA A 28 24.28 6.57 -37.22
C ALA A 28 23.29 5.84 -36.29
N VAL A 29 23.64 5.84 -35.00
CA VAL A 29 22.76 5.60 -33.84
C VAL A 29 22.20 4.18 -33.74
N GLN A 30 22.98 3.29 -33.11
CA GLN A 30 22.41 2.15 -32.40
C GLN A 30 21.63 2.69 -31.20
N GLN A 31 20.41 3.18 -31.44
CA GLN A 31 19.49 3.57 -30.38
C GLN A 31 19.33 2.35 -29.48
N THR A 32 19.72 2.47 -28.21
CA THR A 32 19.34 1.49 -27.20
C THR A 32 17.83 1.26 -27.34
N PRO A 33 17.35 0.00 -27.44
CA PRO A 33 15.93 -0.26 -27.60
C PRO A 33 15.14 0.53 -26.55
N PRO A 34 14.06 1.24 -26.94
CA PRO A 34 13.26 2.00 -25.99
C PRO A 34 12.78 1.06 -24.87
N ASP A 35 12.89 1.51 -23.61
CA ASP A 35 12.52 0.69 -22.45
C ASP A 35 11.02 0.34 -22.53
N PRO A 36 10.64 -0.94 -22.70
CA PRO A 36 9.27 -1.31 -22.94
C PRO A 36 8.35 -1.06 -21.73
N CYS A 37 8.90 -0.71 -20.57
CA CYS A 37 8.13 -0.28 -19.38
C CYS A 37 7.58 1.14 -19.48
N TYR A 38 7.97 1.91 -20.49
CA TYR A 38 7.47 3.26 -20.72
C TYR A 38 6.93 3.38 -22.14
N ASP A 39 5.92 4.22 -22.33
CA ASP A 39 5.46 4.62 -23.66
C ASP A 39 6.33 5.76 -24.23
N ASP A 40 6.03 6.18 -25.45
CA ASP A 40 6.81 7.22 -26.15
C ASP A 40 6.71 8.59 -25.47
N THR A 41 5.69 8.80 -24.60
CA THR A 41 5.53 10.02 -23.79
C THR A 41 6.27 9.94 -22.45
N GLY A 42 6.85 8.78 -22.13
CA GLY A 42 7.50 8.50 -20.85
C GLY A 42 6.53 8.08 -19.73
N ALA A 43 5.25 7.87 -20.04
CA ALA A 43 4.29 7.35 -19.06
C ALA A 43 4.53 5.85 -18.83
N ALA A 44 4.35 5.41 -17.59
CA ALA A 44 4.55 4.02 -17.22
C ALA A 44 3.48 3.14 -17.88
N ARG A 45 3.89 1.98 -18.40
CA ARG A 45 3.01 0.94 -18.93
C ARG A 45 3.48 -0.44 -18.46
N ARG A 46 2.58 -1.42 -18.41
CA ARG A 46 2.95 -2.79 -18.04
C ARG A 46 4.05 -3.34 -18.96
N CYS A 47 5.10 -3.88 -18.36
CA CYS A 47 6.15 -4.61 -19.06
C CYS A 47 6.40 -5.96 -18.38
N ILE A 48 6.59 -6.99 -19.18
CA ILE A 48 6.78 -8.37 -18.71
C ILE A 48 8.01 -8.96 -19.37
N PRO A 49 8.77 -9.83 -18.69
CA PRO A 49 9.91 -10.49 -19.29
C PRO A 49 9.54 -11.40 -20.45
N GLU A 50 10.52 -11.66 -21.29
CA GLU A 50 10.42 -12.62 -22.39
C GLU A 50 10.05 -14.02 -21.89
N PHE A 51 9.36 -14.76 -22.76
CA PHE A 51 9.02 -16.15 -22.52
C PHE A 51 10.22 -17.04 -22.83
N ILE A 52 10.59 -17.92 -21.89
CA ILE A 52 11.76 -18.80 -22.03
C ILE A 52 11.44 -20.22 -21.56
N ASN A 53 12.25 -21.18 -22.01
CA ASN A 53 12.37 -22.46 -21.32
C ASN A 53 13.28 -22.26 -20.08
N ALA A 54 12.68 -22.18 -18.90
CA ALA A 54 13.39 -21.93 -17.65
C ALA A 54 14.23 -23.14 -17.18
N ALA A 55 14.01 -24.33 -17.74
CA ALA A 55 14.79 -25.53 -17.47
C ALA A 55 16.09 -25.58 -18.30
N PHE A 56 16.16 -24.88 -19.43
CA PHE A 56 17.28 -24.96 -20.36
C PHE A 56 18.63 -24.67 -19.68
N GLY A 57 19.59 -25.58 -19.86
CA GLY A 57 20.94 -25.49 -19.28
C GLY A 57 21.00 -25.59 -17.76
N LYS A 58 19.91 -25.95 -17.08
CA LYS A 58 19.87 -26.14 -15.63
C LYS A 58 20.14 -27.58 -15.25
N GLU A 59 20.92 -27.78 -14.20
CA GLU A 59 21.12 -29.11 -13.62
C GLU A 59 19.84 -29.61 -12.94
N VAL A 60 19.44 -30.83 -13.26
CA VAL A 60 18.28 -31.50 -12.67
C VAL A 60 18.79 -32.55 -11.68
N THR A 61 18.31 -32.49 -10.45
CA THR A 61 18.59 -33.53 -9.45
C THR A 61 17.67 -34.72 -9.69
N VAL A 62 18.26 -35.91 -9.85
CA VAL A 62 17.52 -37.15 -10.14
C VAL A 62 17.78 -38.19 -9.08
N SER A 63 16.80 -39.04 -8.76
CA SER A 63 16.96 -40.07 -7.72
C SER A 63 17.61 -41.37 -8.21
N SER A 64 17.65 -41.61 -9.52
CA SER A 64 18.22 -42.83 -10.12
C SER A 64 18.81 -42.51 -11.50
N VAL A 65 19.95 -43.11 -11.82
CA VAL A 65 20.65 -42.98 -13.11
C VAL A 65 21.35 -44.30 -13.41
N CYS A 66 21.23 -44.82 -14.62
CA CYS A 66 21.91 -46.06 -14.99
C CYS A 66 23.45 -45.90 -15.10
N GLY A 67 24.16 -47.04 -15.10
CA GLY A 67 25.57 -47.10 -15.46
C GLY A 67 26.56 -47.22 -14.28
N ARG A 68 26.08 -47.35 -13.04
CA ARG A 68 26.92 -47.64 -11.86
C ARG A 68 26.28 -48.72 -10.95
N PRO A 69 26.59 -50.02 -11.14
CA PRO A 69 27.49 -50.59 -12.16
C PRO A 69 26.88 -50.55 -13.58
N PRO A 70 27.68 -50.80 -14.64
CA PRO A 70 27.17 -50.91 -16.00
C PRO A 70 26.02 -51.92 -16.09
N SER A 71 24.92 -51.52 -16.73
CA SER A 71 23.67 -52.29 -16.73
C SER A 71 23.11 -52.44 -18.14
N ARG A 72 22.64 -53.63 -18.50
CA ARG A 72 21.99 -53.91 -19.79
C ARG A 72 20.50 -53.58 -19.70
N SER A 73 20.03 -52.59 -20.47
CA SER A 73 18.61 -52.24 -20.62
C SER A 73 18.11 -52.68 -22.00
N CYS A 74 16.83 -53.04 -22.12
CA CYS A 74 16.24 -53.43 -23.39
C CYS A 74 14.94 -52.68 -23.64
N SER A 75 14.79 -52.12 -24.84
CA SER A 75 13.55 -51.50 -25.32
C SER A 75 12.94 -52.31 -26.45
N VAL A 76 11.63 -52.22 -26.59
CA VAL A 76 10.89 -52.79 -27.73
C VAL A 76 10.73 -51.68 -28.75
N VAL A 77 11.24 -51.89 -29.96
CA VAL A 77 11.11 -50.95 -31.07
C VAL A 77 10.12 -51.53 -32.06
N GLU A 78 9.06 -50.79 -32.35
CA GLU A 78 8.14 -51.11 -33.44
C GLU A 78 8.74 -50.65 -34.76
N ARG A 79 8.75 -51.55 -35.74
CA ARG A 79 9.00 -51.21 -37.14
C ARG A 79 7.63 -51.12 -37.81
N GLY A 80 7.35 -49.98 -38.45
CA GLY A 80 6.15 -49.85 -39.28
C GLY A 80 6.06 -50.96 -40.32
N ASP A 81 4.82 -51.34 -40.66
CA ASP A 81 4.37 -52.41 -41.56
C ASP A 81 4.65 -53.85 -41.09
N ASP A 82 3.63 -54.52 -40.52
CA ASP A 82 3.45 -55.99 -40.31
C ASP A 82 4.65 -56.82 -39.80
N ARG A 83 5.73 -56.17 -39.36
CA ARG A 83 6.95 -56.83 -38.87
C ARG A 83 6.87 -56.98 -37.35
N PRO A 84 7.31 -58.13 -36.81
CA PRO A 84 7.32 -58.34 -35.37
C PRO A 84 8.20 -57.29 -34.68
N SER A 85 7.74 -56.80 -33.54
CA SER A 85 8.47 -55.83 -32.73
C SER A 85 9.81 -56.42 -32.26
N VAL A 86 10.89 -55.65 -32.41
CA VAL A 86 12.26 -56.13 -32.14
C VAL A 86 12.71 -55.62 -30.78
N ARG A 87 13.13 -56.55 -29.92
CA ARG A 87 13.76 -56.22 -28.64
C ARG A 87 15.22 -55.84 -28.86
N THR A 88 15.52 -54.56 -28.72
CA THR A 88 16.89 -54.03 -28.82
C THR A 88 17.44 -53.80 -27.43
N CYS A 89 18.65 -54.29 -27.15
CA CYS A 89 19.29 -54.11 -25.84
C CYS A 89 20.59 -53.31 -25.97
N GLN A 90 20.78 -52.36 -25.07
CA GLN A 90 21.96 -51.51 -25.00
C GLN A 90 22.58 -51.61 -23.59
N ILE A 91 23.87 -51.33 -23.50
CA ILE A 91 24.58 -51.27 -22.22
C ILE A 91 24.69 -49.81 -21.84
N CYS A 92 24.15 -49.46 -20.67
CA CYS A 92 24.38 -48.17 -20.05
C CYS A 92 25.62 -48.25 -19.17
N ASP A 93 26.61 -47.39 -19.44
CA ASP A 93 27.85 -47.30 -18.69
C ASP A 93 28.15 -45.82 -18.42
N ALA A 94 28.20 -45.42 -17.15
CA ALA A 94 28.45 -44.04 -16.77
C ALA A 94 29.91 -43.60 -16.99
N ALA A 95 30.83 -44.54 -17.23
CA ALA A 95 32.23 -44.24 -17.53
C ALA A 95 32.48 -43.95 -19.02
N ASP A 96 31.62 -44.44 -19.93
CA ASP A 96 31.72 -44.20 -21.37
C ASP A 96 30.72 -43.12 -21.82
N PRO A 97 31.17 -41.90 -22.22
CA PRO A 97 30.29 -40.82 -22.65
C PRO A 97 29.32 -41.18 -23.80
N ARG A 98 29.63 -42.19 -24.64
CA ARG A 98 28.75 -42.63 -25.74
C ARG A 98 27.60 -43.52 -25.28
N ARG A 99 27.70 -44.06 -24.06
CA ARG A 99 26.75 -45.00 -23.45
C ARG A 99 26.22 -44.50 -22.10
N ALA A 100 26.66 -43.33 -21.68
CA ALA A 100 26.21 -42.66 -20.48
C ALA A 100 24.90 -41.91 -20.76
N HIS A 101 24.00 -41.95 -19.78
CA HIS A 101 22.69 -41.28 -19.83
C HIS A 101 22.49 -40.35 -18.61
N PRO A 102 23.35 -39.33 -18.44
CA PRO A 102 23.33 -38.44 -17.27
C PRO A 102 22.11 -37.52 -17.23
N ALA A 103 21.84 -36.95 -16.06
CA ALA A 103 20.73 -36.00 -15.86
C ALA A 103 20.86 -34.70 -16.68
N SER A 104 22.06 -34.34 -17.13
CA SER A 104 22.28 -33.16 -17.98
C SER A 104 21.57 -33.24 -19.33
N TYR A 105 21.27 -34.45 -19.82
CA TYR A 105 20.50 -34.67 -21.06
C TYR A 105 19.01 -34.33 -20.94
N LEU A 106 18.54 -33.97 -19.75
CA LEU A 106 17.15 -33.52 -19.59
C LEU A 106 16.96 -32.08 -20.07
N THR A 107 18.03 -31.28 -20.12
CA THR A 107 17.94 -29.82 -20.27
C THR A 107 19.01 -29.25 -21.21
N ASP A 108 19.71 -30.10 -21.94
CA ASP A 108 20.68 -29.72 -22.96
C ASP A 108 20.01 -29.20 -24.24
N LEU A 109 20.85 -28.88 -25.23
CA LEU A 109 20.38 -28.37 -26.51
C LEU A 109 19.85 -29.52 -27.38
N ASN A 110 18.55 -29.78 -27.27
CA ASN A 110 17.89 -30.83 -28.03
C ASN A 110 17.21 -30.32 -29.30
N SER A 111 17.25 -31.16 -30.34
CA SER A 111 16.49 -31.04 -31.58
C SER A 111 15.73 -32.34 -31.81
N ALA A 112 14.55 -32.27 -32.45
CA ALA A 112 13.67 -33.43 -32.66
C ALA A 112 14.35 -34.63 -33.35
N HIS A 113 15.44 -34.42 -34.09
CA HIS A 113 16.18 -35.46 -34.80
C HIS A 113 17.41 -36.00 -34.05
N ASN A 114 17.82 -35.37 -32.94
CA ASN A 114 19.01 -35.76 -32.17
C ASN A 114 18.73 -35.61 -30.68
N LEU A 115 17.86 -36.49 -30.17
CA LEU A 115 17.50 -36.54 -28.75
C LEU A 115 18.59 -37.28 -27.97
N THR A 116 19.24 -36.59 -27.05
CA THR A 116 19.95 -37.23 -25.94
C THR A 116 18.91 -37.68 -24.93
N CYS A 117 19.18 -38.72 -24.15
CA CYS A 117 18.20 -39.26 -23.21
C CYS A 117 18.85 -39.53 -21.86
N TRP A 118 18.32 -38.95 -20.79
CA TRP A 118 18.57 -39.46 -19.44
C TRP A 118 17.82 -40.79 -19.26
N GLN A 119 18.40 -41.70 -18.49
CA GLN A 119 17.82 -43.02 -18.22
C GLN A 119 17.99 -43.41 -16.74
N SER A 120 16.90 -43.87 -16.11
CA SER A 120 16.93 -44.45 -14.77
C SER A 120 17.64 -45.81 -14.74
N GLU A 121 17.93 -46.31 -13.54
CA GLU A 121 18.30 -47.72 -13.38
C GLU A 121 17.15 -48.66 -13.79
N ASN A 122 17.51 -49.91 -14.01
CA ASN A 122 16.56 -50.99 -14.25
C ASN A 122 15.82 -51.34 -12.95
N LEU A 123 14.50 -51.25 -12.98
CA LEU A 123 13.60 -51.49 -11.85
C LEU A 123 12.82 -52.79 -12.08
N ASN A 124 12.61 -53.57 -11.02
CA ASN A 124 11.93 -54.88 -11.09
C ASN A 124 10.68 -54.94 -10.19
N THR A 125 10.40 -53.85 -9.48
CA THR A 125 9.33 -53.74 -8.49
C THR A 125 8.48 -52.52 -8.82
N SER A 126 7.18 -52.56 -8.50
CA SER A 126 6.24 -51.45 -8.73
C SER A 126 5.15 -51.50 -7.65
N PRO A 127 4.74 -50.37 -7.03
CA PRO A 127 5.12 -48.99 -7.35
C PRO A 127 6.50 -48.59 -6.82
N HIS A 128 7.29 -47.90 -7.63
CA HIS A 128 8.59 -47.34 -7.24
C HIS A 128 8.72 -45.91 -7.76
N ASN A 129 9.10 -45.00 -6.87
CA ASN A 129 9.16 -43.58 -7.18
C ASN A 129 10.55 -43.20 -7.70
N VAL A 130 10.62 -42.79 -8.97
CA VAL A 130 11.79 -42.11 -9.55
C VAL A 130 11.47 -40.63 -9.68
N THR A 131 12.35 -39.77 -9.20
CA THR A 131 12.09 -38.34 -9.09
C THR A 131 13.08 -37.51 -9.88
N LEU A 132 12.56 -36.49 -10.57
CA LEU A 132 13.33 -35.42 -11.21
C LEU A 132 12.98 -34.12 -10.49
N THR A 133 13.97 -33.40 -9.97
CA THR A 133 13.78 -32.13 -9.26
C THR A 133 14.62 -31.04 -9.92
N LEU A 134 13.95 -29.98 -10.38
CA LEU A 134 14.54 -28.81 -11.02
C LEU A 134 14.32 -27.58 -10.15
N SER A 135 15.42 -26.87 -9.83
CA SER A 135 15.36 -25.60 -9.12
C SER A 135 15.61 -24.42 -10.07
N LEU A 136 14.66 -23.47 -10.12
CA LEU A 136 14.75 -22.32 -11.02
C LEU A 136 15.58 -21.17 -10.41
N GLY A 137 15.73 -21.16 -9.08
CA GLY A 137 16.50 -20.14 -8.34
C GLY A 137 15.80 -18.77 -8.21
N LYS A 138 14.63 -18.59 -8.83
CA LYS A 138 13.73 -17.44 -8.73
C LYS A 138 12.28 -17.88 -8.97
N LYS A 139 11.31 -17.08 -8.54
CA LYS A 139 9.89 -17.27 -8.90
C LYS A 139 9.64 -16.99 -10.38
N PHE A 140 9.02 -17.95 -11.05
CA PHE A 140 8.52 -17.85 -12.42
C PHE A 140 7.00 -17.97 -12.46
N GLU A 141 6.37 -17.35 -13.46
CA GLU A 141 4.99 -17.63 -13.86
C GLU A 141 5.06 -18.67 -15.00
N ILE A 142 4.75 -19.92 -14.69
CA ILE A 142 4.88 -21.07 -15.60
C ILE A 142 3.59 -21.26 -16.40
N THR A 143 3.73 -21.38 -17.72
CA THR A 143 2.64 -21.65 -18.65
C THR A 143 2.49 -23.14 -18.90
N TYR A 144 3.61 -23.86 -19.06
CA TYR A 144 3.57 -25.31 -19.23
C TYR A 144 4.80 -26.02 -18.64
N VAL A 145 4.62 -27.31 -18.37
CA VAL A 145 5.69 -28.25 -18.06
C VAL A 145 5.56 -29.41 -19.04
N SER A 146 6.62 -29.76 -19.76
CA SER A 146 6.58 -30.86 -20.72
C SER A 146 7.78 -31.80 -20.59
N LEU A 147 7.51 -33.08 -20.80
CA LEU A 147 8.52 -34.12 -20.83
C LEU A 147 8.36 -34.93 -22.12
N GLN A 148 9.44 -35.04 -22.91
CA GLN A 148 9.51 -35.91 -24.07
C GLN A 148 10.26 -37.20 -23.69
N PHE A 149 9.59 -38.34 -23.80
CA PHE A 149 10.13 -39.63 -23.35
C PHE A 149 10.84 -40.37 -24.48
N CYS A 150 11.96 -41.01 -24.14
CA CYS A 150 12.64 -41.96 -25.01
C CYS A 150 12.16 -43.41 -24.76
N SER A 151 11.69 -43.67 -23.54
CA SER A 151 10.94 -44.89 -23.17
C SER A 151 9.43 -44.69 -23.39
N PRO A 152 8.59 -45.73 -23.21
CA PRO A 152 7.16 -45.52 -23.05
C PRO A 152 6.89 -44.56 -21.89
N ARG A 153 5.81 -43.79 -22.00
CA ARG A 153 5.36 -42.89 -20.92
C ARG A 153 4.99 -43.70 -19.68
N PRO A 154 5.16 -43.17 -18.46
CA PRO A 154 4.67 -43.83 -17.24
C PRO A 154 3.15 -44.01 -17.27
N GLU A 155 2.65 -45.07 -16.62
CA GLU A 155 1.21 -45.23 -16.37
C GLU A 155 0.74 -44.27 -15.30
N SER A 156 1.53 -44.11 -14.23
CA SER A 156 1.24 -43.15 -13.18
C SER A 156 2.42 -42.19 -12.97
N LEU A 157 2.15 -40.90 -13.11
CA LEU A 157 3.08 -39.79 -12.94
C LEU A 157 2.43 -38.66 -12.14
N ALA A 158 3.22 -37.97 -11.32
CA ALA A 158 2.80 -36.79 -10.59
C ALA A 158 3.79 -35.63 -10.79
N ILE A 159 3.26 -34.42 -11.00
CA ILE A 159 4.01 -33.17 -11.03
C ILE A 159 3.68 -32.40 -9.76
N PHE A 160 4.71 -31.97 -9.05
CA PHE A 160 4.66 -31.11 -7.88
C PHE A 160 5.40 -29.81 -8.15
N LYS A 161 4.99 -28.76 -7.44
CA LYS A 161 5.70 -27.49 -7.44
C LYS A 161 6.04 -27.04 -6.03
N SER A 162 7.03 -26.19 -5.92
CA SER A 162 7.34 -25.39 -4.74
C SER A 162 7.20 -23.90 -5.08
N MET A 163 6.83 -23.09 -4.08
CA MET A 163 6.80 -21.63 -4.18
C MET A 163 7.78 -20.95 -3.20
N ASP A 164 8.53 -21.75 -2.45
CA ASP A 164 9.37 -21.35 -1.32
C ASP A 164 10.77 -21.97 -1.36
N TYR A 165 11.28 -22.19 -2.58
CA TYR A 165 12.64 -22.68 -2.86
C TYR A 165 12.88 -24.11 -2.35
N GLY A 166 11.93 -25.01 -2.61
CA GLY A 166 12.03 -26.44 -2.34
C GLY A 166 11.70 -26.89 -0.92
N LYS A 167 11.26 -25.97 -0.04
CA LYS A 167 10.94 -26.27 1.37
C LYS A 167 9.61 -27.00 1.50
N THR A 168 8.58 -26.52 0.80
CA THR A 168 7.28 -27.17 0.74
C THR A 168 6.95 -27.55 -0.70
N TRP A 169 6.21 -28.67 -0.84
CA TRP A 169 5.83 -29.25 -2.10
C TRP A 169 4.31 -29.40 -2.14
N MET A 170 3.71 -28.85 -3.19
CA MET A 170 2.28 -28.94 -3.43
C MET A 170 2.00 -29.63 -4.76
N PRO A 171 0.92 -30.42 -4.86
CA PRO A 171 0.58 -31.10 -6.10
C PRO A 171 0.24 -30.10 -7.19
N TYR A 172 0.66 -30.39 -8.42
CA TYR A 172 0.45 -29.53 -9.58
C TYR A 172 -0.42 -30.21 -10.63
N GLN A 173 -0.10 -31.46 -10.98
CA GLN A 173 -0.84 -32.28 -11.94
C GLN A 173 -0.59 -33.77 -11.67
N PHE A 174 -1.61 -34.61 -11.87
CA PHE A 174 -1.48 -36.06 -11.81
C PHE A 174 -1.92 -36.70 -13.13
N TYR A 175 -1.24 -37.78 -13.51
CA TYR A 175 -1.58 -38.64 -14.62
C TYR A 175 -1.65 -40.09 -14.11
N SER A 176 -2.77 -40.78 -14.32
CA SER A 176 -2.97 -42.19 -13.93
C SER A 176 -4.26 -42.75 -14.55
N SER A 177 -4.24 -44.01 -14.98
CA SER A 177 -5.48 -44.73 -15.34
C SER A 177 -6.33 -45.05 -14.09
N GLN A 178 -5.70 -45.05 -12.91
CA GLN A 178 -6.32 -45.41 -11.63
C GLN A 178 -6.22 -44.26 -10.61
N CYS A 179 -6.56 -43.03 -11.01
CA CYS A 179 -6.51 -41.81 -10.19
C CYS A 179 -7.01 -41.98 -8.75
N ARG A 180 -8.14 -42.68 -8.55
CA ARG A 180 -8.73 -42.88 -7.22
C ARG A 180 -7.92 -43.82 -6.35
N ARG A 181 -7.35 -44.89 -6.91
CA ARG A 181 -6.54 -45.87 -6.15
C ARG A 181 -5.12 -45.36 -5.91
N MET A 182 -4.53 -44.68 -6.89
CA MET A 182 -3.13 -44.24 -6.85
C MET A 182 -2.93 -42.94 -6.07
N TYR A 183 -3.78 -41.94 -6.31
CA TYR A 183 -3.60 -40.59 -5.75
C TYR A 183 -4.81 -40.12 -4.92
N ASN A 184 -5.80 -40.98 -4.71
CA ASN A 184 -7.05 -40.64 -4.02
C ASN A 184 -7.79 -39.43 -4.63
N ARG A 185 -7.67 -39.26 -5.96
CA ARG A 185 -8.28 -38.15 -6.70
C ARG A 185 -9.35 -38.66 -7.67
N PRO A 186 -10.43 -37.89 -7.91
CA PRO A 186 -11.35 -38.18 -9.01
C PRO A 186 -10.65 -38.03 -10.37
N ASN A 187 -11.01 -38.88 -11.34
CA ASN A 187 -10.54 -38.78 -12.72
C ASN A 187 -11.29 -37.64 -13.43
N LYS A 188 -10.56 -36.74 -14.11
CA LYS A 188 -11.08 -35.61 -14.87
C LYS A 188 -12.10 -34.77 -14.11
N ALA A 189 -11.77 -34.41 -12.88
CA ALA A 189 -12.61 -33.53 -12.07
C ALA A 189 -12.78 -32.17 -12.74
N THR A 190 -13.99 -31.63 -12.73
CA THR A 190 -14.26 -30.30 -13.28
C THR A 190 -13.73 -29.21 -12.34
N ILE A 191 -12.99 -28.25 -12.89
CA ILE A 191 -12.56 -27.06 -12.14
C ILE A 191 -13.67 -26.02 -12.16
N THR A 192 -14.03 -25.55 -10.98
CA THR A 192 -14.95 -24.43 -10.74
C THR A 192 -14.16 -23.20 -10.28
N LYS A 193 -14.81 -22.03 -10.24
CA LYS A 193 -14.17 -20.80 -9.74
C LYS A 193 -13.69 -20.90 -8.28
N GLN A 194 -14.26 -21.81 -7.50
CA GLN A 194 -13.97 -21.99 -6.08
C GLN A 194 -12.70 -22.83 -5.83
N ASN A 195 -12.32 -23.70 -6.77
CA ASN A 195 -11.20 -24.64 -6.64
C ASN A 195 -10.18 -24.52 -7.78
N GLU A 196 -9.97 -23.31 -8.30
CA GLU A 196 -9.02 -23.04 -9.40
C GLU A 196 -7.54 -23.26 -9.05
N GLN A 197 -7.20 -23.66 -7.82
CA GLN A 197 -5.85 -24.07 -7.43
C GLN A 197 -5.76 -25.58 -7.16
N GLU A 198 -6.80 -26.34 -7.49
CA GLU A 198 -6.77 -27.78 -7.34
C GLU A 198 -5.96 -28.43 -8.46
N ALA A 199 -5.11 -29.38 -8.08
CA ALA A 199 -4.39 -30.27 -8.99
C ALA A 199 -5.31 -31.40 -9.44
N LEU A 200 -5.46 -31.53 -10.75
CA LEU A 200 -6.32 -32.56 -11.34
C LEU A 200 -5.58 -33.88 -11.53
N CYS A 201 -6.35 -34.95 -11.67
CA CYS A 201 -5.87 -36.24 -12.17
C CYS A 201 -6.58 -36.59 -13.48
N THR A 202 -5.84 -37.00 -14.49
CA THR A 202 -6.37 -37.37 -15.82
C THR A 202 -5.68 -38.62 -16.36
N ASP A 203 -6.39 -39.37 -17.18
CA ASP A 203 -5.87 -40.51 -17.97
C ASP A 203 -5.40 -40.09 -19.38
N GLY A 204 -5.55 -38.81 -19.77
CA GLY A 204 -5.41 -38.34 -21.15
C GLY A 204 -4.05 -38.50 -21.83
N HIS A 205 -3.03 -39.02 -21.13
CA HIS A 205 -1.69 -39.32 -21.67
C HIS A 205 -1.10 -40.63 -21.11
N THR A 206 -1.96 -41.53 -20.61
CA THR A 206 -1.54 -42.83 -20.06
C THR A 206 -1.65 -43.97 -21.08
N ASP A 207 -1.81 -43.66 -22.36
CA ASP A 207 -1.79 -44.69 -23.39
C ASP A 207 -0.35 -45.18 -23.64
N LEU A 208 -0.18 -46.48 -23.88
CA LEU A 208 1.12 -47.10 -24.13
C LEU A 208 1.84 -46.52 -25.35
N TYR A 209 1.09 -46.16 -26.39
CA TYR A 209 1.62 -45.63 -27.64
C TYR A 209 1.78 -44.10 -27.61
N PRO A 210 2.86 -43.55 -28.16
CA PRO A 210 3.97 -44.26 -28.81
C PRO A 210 4.97 -44.83 -27.78
N LEU A 211 5.62 -45.95 -28.13
CA LEU A 211 6.65 -46.59 -27.28
C LEU A 211 7.93 -45.76 -27.13
N SER A 212 8.15 -44.79 -28.01
CA SER A 212 9.24 -43.82 -27.95
C SER A 212 8.78 -42.49 -28.54
N GLY A 213 9.32 -41.38 -28.05
CA GLY A 213 8.91 -40.02 -28.46
C GLY A 213 7.59 -39.56 -27.84
N GLY A 214 7.06 -40.28 -26.84
CA GLY A 214 5.82 -39.90 -26.16
C GLY A 214 5.96 -38.55 -25.45
N LEU A 215 5.01 -37.65 -25.66
CA LEU A 215 4.98 -36.34 -25.01
C LEU A 215 3.96 -36.34 -23.88
N ILE A 216 4.35 -35.80 -22.73
CA ILE A 216 3.43 -35.35 -21.68
C ILE A 216 3.59 -33.84 -21.56
N ALA A 217 2.51 -33.09 -21.80
CA ALA A 217 2.49 -31.64 -21.68
C ALA A 217 1.38 -31.23 -20.70
N PHE A 218 1.77 -30.57 -19.62
CA PHE A 218 0.88 -29.99 -18.64
C PHE A 218 0.79 -28.48 -18.87
N SER A 219 -0.38 -27.99 -19.28
CA SER A 219 -0.68 -26.55 -19.35
C SER A 219 -1.32 -26.09 -18.05
N THR A 220 -0.74 -25.07 -17.40
CA THR A 220 -1.11 -24.68 -16.04
C THR A 220 -2.50 -24.04 -15.96
N LEU A 221 -2.94 -23.37 -17.02
CA LEU A 221 -4.21 -22.63 -17.11
C LEU A 221 -5.33 -23.41 -17.81
N ASP A 222 -5.05 -24.62 -18.31
CA ASP A 222 -6.04 -25.41 -19.04
C ASP A 222 -7.23 -25.81 -18.16
N GLY A 223 -8.44 -25.70 -18.70
CA GLY A 223 -9.69 -25.96 -18.00
C GLY A 223 -10.03 -25.01 -16.84
N ARG A 224 -9.27 -23.92 -16.60
CA ARG A 224 -9.51 -22.98 -15.49
C ARG A 224 -10.37 -21.78 -15.91
N PRO A 225 -11.57 -21.59 -15.33
CA PRO A 225 -12.52 -20.54 -15.75
C PRO A 225 -11.96 -19.11 -15.82
N SER A 226 -11.14 -18.71 -14.85
CA SER A 226 -10.55 -17.36 -14.78
C SER A 226 -9.31 -17.19 -15.65
N GLY A 227 -8.91 -18.22 -16.42
CA GLY A 227 -7.72 -18.15 -17.29
C GLY A 227 -7.80 -17.03 -18.34
N LYS A 228 -9.02 -16.72 -18.82
CA LYS A 228 -9.26 -15.60 -19.75
C LYS A 228 -9.04 -14.22 -19.12
N ASP A 229 -9.18 -14.12 -17.79
CA ASP A 229 -8.99 -12.89 -17.01
C ASP A 229 -7.83 -13.05 -16.01
N PHE A 230 -6.74 -13.66 -16.48
CA PHE A 230 -5.57 -13.96 -15.66
C PHE A 230 -4.96 -12.72 -14.99
N ASP A 231 -4.97 -11.57 -15.67
CA ASP A 231 -4.40 -10.32 -15.17
C ASP A 231 -5.08 -9.81 -13.89
N ASN A 232 -6.36 -10.14 -13.69
CA ASN A 232 -7.14 -9.74 -12.53
C ASN A 232 -7.39 -10.89 -11.53
N SER A 233 -7.01 -12.14 -11.85
CA SER A 233 -7.18 -13.29 -10.96
C SER A 233 -5.92 -13.54 -10.11
N PRO A 234 -5.89 -13.10 -8.84
CA PRO A 234 -4.75 -13.38 -7.95
C PRO A 234 -4.60 -14.88 -7.68
N VAL A 235 -5.72 -15.61 -7.69
CA VAL A 235 -5.77 -17.06 -7.48
C VAL A 235 -4.95 -17.79 -8.54
N LEU A 236 -5.12 -17.42 -9.81
CA LEU A 236 -4.36 -18.04 -10.90
C LEU A 236 -2.93 -17.51 -11.00
N GLN A 237 -2.69 -16.25 -10.66
CA GLN A 237 -1.33 -15.69 -10.57
C GLN A 237 -0.47 -16.47 -9.57
N ASP A 238 -1.03 -16.85 -8.42
CA ASP A 238 -0.35 -17.70 -7.44
C ASP A 238 -0.28 -19.16 -7.91
N TRP A 239 -1.30 -19.67 -8.61
CA TRP A 239 -1.29 -21.02 -9.19
C TRP A 239 -0.17 -21.23 -10.21
N VAL A 240 0.14 -20.25 -11.06
CA VAL A 240 1.24 -20.36 -12.02
C VAL A 240 2.60 -20.03 -11.42
N THR A 241 2.65 -19.52 -10.19
CA THR A 241 3.90 -19.17 -9.54
C THR A 241 4.63 -20.41 -9.05
N VAL A 242 5.90 -20.54 -9.44
CA VAL A 242 6.77 -21.69 -9.14
C VAL A 242 8.21 -21.24 -8.91
N THR A 243 8.90 -21.84 -7.94
CA THR A 243 10.36 -21.75 -7.76
C THR A 243 11.07 -23.03 -8.14
N ASP A 244 10.43 -24.18 -7.93
CA ASP A 244 11.01 -25.51 -8.17
C ASP A 244 9.91 -26.45 -8.65
N ILE A 245 10.28 -27.37 -9.53
CA ILE A 245 9.40 -28.39 -10.08
C ILE A 245 9.95 -29.75 -9.74
N ARG A 246 9.07 -30.66 -9.32
CA ARG A 246 9.41 -32.06 -9.09
C ARG A 246 8.46 -32.94 -9.85
N VAL A 247 8.99 -33.84 -10.64
CA VAL A 247 8.25 -34.88 -11.35
C VAL A 247 8.55 -36.21 -10.69
N VAL A 248 7.51 -37.00 -10.42
CA VAL A 248 7.60 -38.31 -9.78
C VAL A 248 6.96 -39.34 -10.70
N PHE A 249 7.75 -40.28 -11.19
CA PHE A 249 7.29 -41.45 -11.91
C PHE A 249 7.03 -42.55 -10.89
N SER A 250 5.81 -43.12 -10.86
CA SER A 250 5.42 -44.06 -9.82
C SER A 250 5.08 -45.45 -10.32
N ARG A 251 4.49 -45.56 -11.52
CA ARG A 251 4.17 -46.85 -12.15
C ARG A 251 4.55 -46.84 -13.63
N PRO A 252 5.21 -47.90 -14.12
CA PRO A 252 5.49 -48.05 -15.54
C PRO A 252 4.25 -48.53 -16.29
N GLN A 253 4.29 -48.38 -17.61
CA GLN A 253 3.44 -49.17 -18.48
C GLN A 253 4.00 -50.58 -18.57
N LEU A 254 3.16 -51.58 -18.35
CA LEU A 254 3.55 -52.98 -18.47
C LEU A 254 3.13 -53.50 -19.84
N PRO A 255 4.06 -54.06 -20.66
CA PRO A 255 3.75 -54.62 -21.98
C PRO A 255 2.85 -55.86 -21.99
N ARG A 256 2.10 -56.16 -20.91
CA ARG A 256 1.22 -57.34 -20.82
C ARG A 256 0.18 -57.35 -21.95
N GLU A 257 -0.18 -56.20 -22.51
CA GLU A 257 -1.09 -56.03 -23.65
C GLU A 257 -0.45 -56.32 -25.03
N LEU A 258 0.88 -56.44 -25.13
CA LEU A 258 1.57 -56.73 -26.40
C LEU A 258 1.70 -58.25 -26.70
N GLY A 259 1.15 -59.14 -25.87
CA GLY A 259 1.16 -60.60 -26.12
C GLY A 259 2.55 -61.28 -26.06
N LEU A 260 3.63 -60.55 -25.79
CA LEU A 260 5.02 -61.04 -25.86
C LEU A 260 5.50 -61.77 -24.58
N GLY A 261 4.56 -62.25 -23.75
CA GLY A 261 4.84 -63.02 -22.54
C GLY A 261 4.67 -64.54 -22.68
N ALA A 262 4.22 -65.04 -23.83
CA ALA A 262 4.00 -66.48 -24.05
C ALA A 262 4.68 -66.93 -25.34
N GLY A 263 5.99 -67.12 -25.27
CA GLY A 263 6.79 -67.64 -26.37
C GLY A 263 7.79 -68.68 -25.85
N SER A 264 7.37 -69.94 -25.91
CA SER A 264 8.19 -71.16 -25.97
C SER A 264 8.75 -71.72 -24.65
N ASN A 265 7.95 -72.58 -23.99
CA ASN A 265 8.36 -73.98 -23.84
C ASN A 265 7.17 -74.92 -23.59
N GLY A 266 7.09 -75.94 -24.44
CA GLY A 266 6.58 -77.31 -24.25
C GLY A 266 5.40 -77.58 -23.32
N GLY A 267 4.40 -78.28 -23.86
CA GLY A 267 3.19 -78.69 -23.16
C GLY A 267 3.42 -79.52 -21.89
N GLY A 268 2.49 -79.34 -20.96
CA GLY A 268 2.31 -80.12 -19.75
C GLY A 268 1.04 -79.63 -19.08
N ARG A 269 -0.03 -80.43 -19.19
CA ARG A 269 -1.16 -80.34 -18.26
C ARG A 269 -0.59 -80.44 -16.85
N ASP A 270 -0.94 -79.50 -15.98
CA ASP A 270 -1.31 -79.76 -14.59
C ASP A 270 -1.85 -78.46 -13.97
N ASP A 271 -3.04 -78.57 -13.40
CA ASP A 271 -3.70 -77.55 -12.59
C ASP A 271 -2.91 -77.32 -11.28
N ASP A 272 -2.23 -76.18 -11.17
CA ASP A 272 -1.81 -75.61 -9.88
C ASP A 272 -2.13 -74.10 -9.83
N PRO A 273 -3.10 -73.65 -9.01
CA PRO A 273 -3.45 -72.24 -8.89
C PRO A 273 -2.47 -71.40 -8.04
N THR A 274 -1.35 -71.95 -7.55
CA THR A 274 -0.58 -71.31 -6.47
C THR A 274 0.86 -70.88 -6.78
N ALA A 275 1.31 -70.94 -8.04
CA ALA A 275 2.63 -70.45 -8.43
C ALA A 275 2.58 -69.28 -9.43
N VAL A 276 2.18 -68.08 -8.97
CA VAL A 276 2.47 -66.82 -9.68
C VAL A 276 3.40 -65.96 -8.83
N THR A 277 4.68 -66.35 -8.76
CA THR A 277 5.76 -65.40 -8.46
C THR A 277 5.88 -64.44 -9.65
N SER A 278 4.97 -63.46 -9.74
CA SER A 278 5.02 -62.40 -10.76
C SER A 278 6.19 -61.46 -10.48
N THR A 279 7.41 -61.90 -10.77
CA THR A 279 8.53 -60.99 -10.92
C THR A 279 8.22 -60.11 -12.13
N LEU A 280 8.01 -58.82 -11.88
CA LEU A 280 7.74 -57.85 -12.94
C LEU A 280 8.92 -57.87 -13.93
N PRO A 281 8.70 -57.85 -15.25
CA PRO A 281 9.80 -57.68 -16.19
C PRO A 281 10.52 -56.36 -15.90
N SER A 282 11.85 -56.40 -16.01
CA SER A 282 12.69 -55.23 -15.76
C SER A 282 12.31 -54.08 -16.69
N TYR A 283 12.12 -52.89 -16.12
CA TYR A 283 11.72 -51.68 -16.84
C TYR A 283 12.56 -50.49 -16.39
N PHE A 284 12.55 -49.41 -17.17
CA PHE A 284 13.24 -48.17 -16.85
C PHE A 284 12.46 -46.98 -17.40
N TYR A 285 12.75 -45.78 -16.88
CA TYR A 285 12.24 -44.54 -17.43
C TYR A 285 13.37 -43.82 -18.18
N ALA A 286 13.07 -43.32 -19.37
CA ALA A 286 14.01 -42.51 -20.14
C ALA A 286 13.31 -41.26 -20.69
N VAL A 287 13.92 -40.10 -20.47
CA VAL A 287 13.40 -38.79 -20.87
C VAL A 287 14.48 -38.07 -21.64
N GLY A 288 14.12 -37.56 -22.81
CA GLY A 288 15.03 -36.84 -23.68
C GLY A 288 14.94 -35.32 -23.59
N ASP A 289 13.81 -34.77 -23.12
CA ASP A 289 13.71 -33.32 -22.96
C ASP A 289 12.74 -32.98 -21.83
N PHE A 290 13.15 -32.09 -20.92
CA PHE A 290 12.39 -31.58 -19.81
C PHE A 290 12.30 -30.06 -19.90
N GLN A 291 11.17 -29.56 -20.40
CA GLN A 291 10.93 -28.14 -20.56
C GLN A 291 9.98 -27.58 -19.51
N VAL A 292 10.28 -26.35 -19.12
CA VAL A 292 9.46 -25.56 -18.20
C VAL A 292 9.28 -24.20 -18.86
N GLY A 293 8.20 -24.07 -19.62
CA GLY A 293 7.89 -22.86 -20.38
C GLY A 293 7.23 -21.82 -19.48
N GLY A 294 7.83 -20.65 -19.36
CA GLY A 294 7.29 -19.58 -18.54
C GLY A 294 8.04 -18.27 -18.67
N ARG A 295 7.72 -17.35 -17.79
CA ARG A 295 8.39 -16.04 -17.70
C ARG A 295 8.79 -15.74 -16.28
N CYS A 296 9.83 -14.95 -16.15
CA CYS A 296 10.33 -14.50 -14.85
C CYS A 296 9.23 -13.65 -14.14
N LYS A 297 8.88 -13.98 -12.88
CA LYS A 297 7.81 -13.25 -12.16
C LYS A 297 8.31 -11.89 -11.69
N CYS A 298 7.81 -10.82 -12.33
CA CYS A 298 8.14 -9.43 -12.00
C CYS A 298 6.91 -8.52 -11.83
N ASN A 299 5.71 -9.12 -11.68
CA ASN A 299 4.45 -8.41 -11.45
C ASN A 299 4.13 -7.29 -12.47
N GLY A 300 4.66 -7.39 -13.69
CA GLY A 300 4.46 -6.39 -14.74
C GLY A 300 5.26 -5.09 -14.58
N HIS A 301 6.28 -5.08 -13.70
CA HIS A 301 7.15 -3.93 -13.44
C HIS A 301 8.60 -4.14 -13.88
N ALA A 302 8.90 -5.15 -14.69
CA ALA A 302 10.21 -5.31 -15.30
C ALA A 302 10.11 -6.06 -16.63
N SER A 303 10.95 -5.66 -17.58
CA SER A 303 11.04 -6.24 -18.92
C SER A 303 12.06 -7.38 -19.03
N ARG A 304 12.88 -7.59 -18.00
CA ARG A 304 13.91 -8.63 -17.98
C ARG A 304 14.34 -8.96 -16.55
N CYS A 305 15.05 -10.08 -16.41
CA CYS A 305 15.70 -10.50 -15.18
C CYS A 305 17.21 -10.56 -15.38
N LEU A 306 17.96 -10.12 -14.37
CA LEU A 306 19.41 -10.05 -14.35
C LEU A 306 19.94 -10.84 -13.16
N LYS A 307 21.21 -11.27 -13.21
CA LYS A 307 21.88 -11.83 -12.03
C LYS A 307 22.39 -10.69 -11.15
N ASP A 308 22.13 -10.77 -9.86
CA ASP A 308 22.71 -9.86 -8.86
C ASP A 308 24.19 -10.17 -8.60
N LYS A 309 24.81 -9.43 -7.66
CA LYS A 309 26.23 -9.59 -7.33
C LYS A 309 26.54 -10.96 -6.75
N GLU A 310 25.55 -11.59 -6.14
CA GLU A 310 25.59 -12.92 -5.55
C GLU A 310 25.25 -14.02 -6.58
N GLY A 311 25.02 -13.66 -7.85
CA GLY A 311 24.71 -14.58 -8.94
C GLY A 311 23.26 -15.06 -9.00
N LYS A 312 22.38 -14.54 -8.14
CA LYS A 312 20.96 -14.90 -8.08
C LYS A 312 20.16 -14.09 -9.10
N LEU A 313 19.23 -14.75 -9.77
CA LEU A 313 18.34 -14.11 -10.75
C LEU A 313 17.30 -13.22 -10.02
N VAL A 314 17.22 -11.94 -10.42
CA VAL A 314 16.35 -10.90 -9.84
C VAL A 314 15.76 -10.04 -10.98
N CYS A 315 14.57 -9.46 -10.78
CA CYS A 315 13.97 -8.55 -11.75
C CYS A 315 14.71 -7.20 -11.83
N ASP A 316 14.87 -6.65 -13.04
CA ASP A 316 15.34 -5.27 -13.27
C ASP A 316 14.18 -4.27 -13.04
N CYS A 317 13.82 -4.06 -11.77
CA CYS A 317 12.58 -3.39 -11.40
C CYS A 317 12.49 -1.92 -11.83
N LYS A 318 11.38 -1.59 -12.50
CA LYS A 318 10.94 -0.26 -12.94
C LYS A 318 9.75 0.22 -12.12
N HIS A 319 9.07 1.28 -12.56
CA HIS A 319 7.84 1.79 -11.91
C HIS A 319 8.01 2.15 -10.42
N ASN A 320 9.23 2.54 -10.02
CA ASN A 320 9.63 2.78 -8.64
C ASN A 320 9.35 1.60 -7.68
N THR A 321 9.41 0.38 -8.20
CA THR A 321 9.30 -0.87 -7.42
C THR A 321 10.69 -1.44 -7.12
N GLU A 322 10.76 -2.27 -6.09
CA GLU A 322 11.96 -3.02 -5.70
C GLU A 322 11.58 -4.39 -5.15
N GLY A 323 12.58 -5.19 -4.79
CA GLY A 323 12.40 -6.57 -4.35
C GLY A 323 12.64 -7.56 -5.50
N PRO A 324 12.82 -8.85 -5.18
CA PRO A 324 13.18 -9.87 -6.17
C PRO A 324 12.13 -10.01 -7.28
N GLU A 325 10.85 -9.81 -6.96
CA GLU A 325 9.71 -9.90 -7.88
C GLU A 325 9.08 -8.52 -8.20
N CYS A 326 9.73 -7.42 -7.84
CA CYS A 326 9.15 -6.07 -7.90
C CYS A 326 7.83 -5.96 -7.11
N ASP A 327 7.80 -6.60 -5.95
CA ASP A 327 6.64 -6.87 -5.10
C ASP A 327 6.41 -5.80 -4.01
N ARG A 328 7.23 -4.74 -4.00
CA ARG A 328 7.10 -3.62 -3.07
C ARG A 328 7.57 -2.31 -3.68
N CYS A 329 7.12 -1.19 -3.13
CA CYS A 329 7.58 0.13 -3.55
C CYS A 329 8.97 0.47 -2.99
N LYS A 330 9.78 1.15 -3.82
CA LYS A 330 11.05 1.75 -3.40
C LYS A 330 10.87 2.69 -2.21
N PRO A 331 11.92 2.92 -1.40
CA PRO A 331 11.86 3.89 -0.34
C PRO A 331 11.39 5.25 -0.87
N PHE A 332 10.62 5.97 -0.05
CA PHE A 332 10.02 7.27 -0.38
C PHE A 332 8.87 7.24 -1.41
N HIS A 333 8.51 6.08 -1.98
CA HIS A 333 7.42 5.93 -2.94
C HIS A 333 6.17 5.29 -2.33
N TYR A 334 5.78 5.75 -1.14
CA TYR A 334 4.67 5.21 -0.35
C TYR A 334 3.43 6.11 -0.38
N ASP A 335 3.20 6.84 -1.48
CA ASP A 335 2.04 7.72 -1.59
C ASP A 335 0.73 6.96 -1.86
N ARG A 336 0.80 5.81 -2.53
CA ARG A 336 -0.29 4.84 -2.67
C ARG A 336 0.21 3.40 -2.42
N PRO A 337 -0.69 2.43 -2.15
CA PRO A 337 -0.29 1.03 -2.00
C PRO A 337 0.35 0.47 -3.27
N TRP A 338 1.27 -0.48 -3.12
CA TRP A 338 1.78 -1.28 -4.23
C TRP A 338 0.65 -2.13 -4.84
N GLN A 339 0.64 -2.27 -6.16
CA GLN A 339 -0.24 -3.18 -6.89
C GLN A 339 0.48 -3.70 -8.14
N ARG A 340 0.16 -4.94 -8.55
CA ARG A 340 0.63 -5.54 -9.81
C ARG A 340 0.15 -4.70 -11.00
N ALA A 341 1.00 -4.52 -12.01
CA ALA A 341 0.60 -3.88 -13.26
C ALA A 341 -0.37 -4.77 -14.05
N ASN A 342 -1.41 -4.17 -14.62
CA ASN A 342 -2.37 -4.84 -15.49
C ASN A 342 -2.29 -4.28 -16.92
N ALA A 343 -3.08 -4.80 -17.85
CA ALA A 343 -3.02 -4.36 -19.25
C ALA A 343 -3.40 -2.88 -19.46
N ARG A 344 -4.13 -2.25 -18.53
CA ARG A 344 -4.63 -0.87 -18.62
C ARG A 344 -3.81 0.11 -17.78
N GLU A 345 -3.39 -0.30 -16.59
CA GLU A 345 -2.74 0.52 -15.59
C GLU A 345 -1.41 -0.11 -15.17
N ALA A 346 -0.34 0.68 -15.25
CA ALA A 346 1.00 0.26 -14.84
C ALA A 346 1.17 0.13 -13.33
N ASN A 347 0.30 0.78 -12.55
CA ASN A 347 0.28 0.74 -11.10
C ASN A 347 1.64 1.05 -10.45
N GLU A 348 2.32 2.06 -10.98
CA GLU A 348 3.62 2.50 -10.50
C GLU A 348 3.56 3.07 -9.07
N CYS A 349 4.65 2.91 -8.33
CA CYS A 349 4.75 3.48 -6.99
C CYS A 349 5.02 4.99 -7.10
N LEU A 350 4.22 5.77 -6.37
CA LEU A 350 4.27 7.24 -6.45
C LEU A 350 5.10 7.83 -5.30
N PRO A 351 5.99 8.81 -5.57
CA PRO A 351 6.79 9.45 -4.56
C PRO A 351 5.92 10.27 -3.60
N CYS A 352 6.26 10.23 -2.32
CA CYS A 352 5.61 11.04 -1.31
C CYS A 352 5.94 12.53 -1.53
N ASN A 353 4.92 13.39 -1.52
CA ASN A 353 5.15 14.83 -1.52
C ASN A 353 5.52 15.32 -0.10
N CYS A 354 6.79 15.65 0.10
CA CYS A 354 7.28 16.20 1.37
C CYS A 354 7.87 17.61 1.25
N ASN A 355 7.58 18.32 0.15
CA ASN A 355 8.12 19.65 -0.13
C ASN A 355 9.66 19.73 0.03
N LEU A 356 10.39 18.66 -0.26
CA LEU A 356 11.86 18.56 -0.08
C LEU A 356 12.36 18.72 1.38
N HIS A 357 11.48 18.56 2.37
CA HIS A 357 11.83 18.63 3.79
C HIS A 357 11.96 17.26 4.48
N ALA A 358 11.64 16.16 3.80
CA ALA A 358 11.85 14.81 4.32
C ALA A 358 12.40 13.89 3.23
N ARG A 359 13.17 12.88 3.65
CA ARG A 359 13.70 11.81 2.78
C ARG A 359 13.01 10.46 2.99
N ARG A 360 12.11 10.40 3.97
CA ARG A 360 11.37 9.18 4.32
C ARG A 360 9.89 9.54 4.47
N CYS A 361 9.04 8.61 4.08
CA CYS A 361 7.61 8.68 4.31
C CYS A 361 7.09 7.30 4.66
N ARG A 362 5.84 7.25 5.11
CA ARG A 362 5.09 6.02 5.34
C ARG A 362 3.71 6.16 4.69
N PHE A 363 3.11 5.03 4.36
CA PHE A 363 1.73 5.00 3.87
C PHE A 363 0.74 5.03 5.04
N ASN A 364 -0.43 5.64 4.82
CA ASN A 364 -1.58 5.61 5.72
C ASN A 364 -2.87 5.31 4.93
N MET A 365 -3.52 4.19 5.24
CA MET A 365 -4.71 3.70 4.56
C MET A 365 -5.95 4.59 4.77
N GLU A 366 -6.13 5.18 5.95
CA GLU A 366 -7.29 6.05 6.22
C GLU A 366 -7.21 7.34 5.38
N LEU A 367 -6.04 7.96 5.33
CA LEU A 367 -5.82 9.16 4.52
C LEU A 367 -6.00 8.87 3.03
N TYR A 368 -5.55 7.69 2.57
CA TYR A 368 -5.75 7.26 1.20
C TYR A 368 -7.24 7.15 0.86
N LYS A 369 -8.04 6.50 1.71
CA LYS A 369 -9.50 6.41 1.53
C LYS A 369 -10.16 7.78 1.52
N LEU A 370 -9.81 8.66 2.47
CA LEU A 370 -10.36 10.03 2.56
C LEU A 370 -10.00 10.91 1.36
N SER A 371 -8.84 10.68 0.72
CA SER A 371 -8.44 11.37 -0.51
C SER A 371 -9.15 10.90 -1.78
N GLY A 372 -10.07 9.93 -1.68
CA GLY A 372 -10.67 9.26 -2.83
C GLY A 372 -9.70 8.31 -3.53
N ARG A 373 -8.87 7.59 -2.77
CA ARG A 373 -7.82 6.67 -3.26
C ARG A 373 -6.78 7.35 -4.16
N LYS A 374 -6.39 8.57 -3.82
CA LYS A 374 -5.37 9.34 -4.57
C LYS A 374 -4.02 9.38 -3.86
N SER A 375 -3.99 9.74 -2.57
CA SER A 375 -2.75 9.91 -1.80
C SER A 375 -2.95 9.58 -0.32
N GLY A 376 -2.13 8.67 0.20
CA GLY A 376 -2.02 8.26 1.59
C GLY A 376 -0.63 8.48 2.21
N GLY A 377 0.32 9.06 1.46
CA GLY A 377 1.69 9.27 1.95
C GLY A 377 1.77 10.28 3.10
N VAL A 378 2.58 9.97 4.11
CA VAL A 378 2.85 10.82 5.27
C VAL A 378 4.36 10.94 5.48
N CYS A 379 4.87 12.16 5.45
CA CYS A 379 6.29 12.45 5.62
C CYS A 379 6.76 12.18 7.06
N MET A 380 7.99 11.70 7.19
CA MET A 380 8.61 11.36 8.46
C MET A 380 9.80 12.27 8.72
N ASN A 381 9.91 12.78 9.95
CA ASN A 381 11.01 13.63 10.41
C ASN A 381 11.22 14.86 9.51
N CYS A 382 10.19 15.70 9.38
CA CYS A 382 10.28 16.97 8.66
C CYS A 382 11.48 17.80 9.15
N ARG A 383 12.34 18.21 8.21
CA ARG A 383 13.52 19.05 8.43
C ARG A 383 13.18 20.51 8.15
N HIS A 384 14.16 21.39 8.33
CA HIS A 384 14.02 22.82 7.99
C HIS A 384 12.91 23.53 8.79
N ASN A 385 12.67 23.09 10.03
CA ASN A 385 11.64 23.62 10.93
C ASN A 385 10.21 23.59 10.36
N THR A 386 9.94 22.65 9.47
CA THR A 386 8.60 22.39 8.94
C THR A 386 7.90 21.29 9.73
N ALA A 387 6.58 21.23 9.60
CA ALA A 387 5.71 20.27 10.25
C ALA A 387 4.49 19.94 9.36
N GLY A 388 3.72 18.95 9.79
CA GLY A 388 2.53 18.46 9.08
C GLY A 388 2.81 17.29 8.14
N ARG A 389 1.72 16.72 7.60
CA ARG A 389 1.74 15.52 6.73
C ARG A 389 2.74 15.61 5.59
N HIS A 390 2.76 16.75 4.90
CA HIS A 390 3.62 17.03 3.74
C HIS A 390 4.76 18.00 4.06
N CYS A 391 5.06 18.23 5.35
CA CYS A 391 6.02 19.26 5.78
C CYS A 391 5.68 20.64 5.18
N HIS A 392 4.40 21.02 5.20
CA HIS A 392 3.84 22.11 4.41
C HIS A 392 3.57 23.39 5.22
N TYR A 393 3.75 23.34 6.54
CA TYR A 393 3.67 24.52 7.41
C TYR A 393 4.84 24.53 8.39
N CYS A 394 5.04 25.64 9.08
CA CYS A 394 6.16 25.81 10.00
C CYS A 394 5.85 25.24 11.38
N LYS A 395 6.83 24.60 12.01
CA LYS A 395 6.72 24.08 13.37
C LYS A 395 6.46 25.24 14.34
N GLU A 396 5.82 24.96 15.48
CA GLU A 396 5.65 25.93 16.56
C GLU A 396 6.98 26.59 16.96
N GLY A 397 6.95 27.91 17.15
CA GLY A 397 8.16 28.74 17.33
C GLY A 397 8.78 29.22 16.03
N PHE A 398 8.20 28.88 14.87
CA PHE A 398 8.58 29.38 13.54
C PHE A 398 7.36 29.89 12.79
N TYR A 399 7.59 30.79 11.83
CA TYR A 399 6.58 31.32 10.92
C TYR A 399 7.05 31.29 9.47
N ARG A 400 6.10 31.39 8.55
CA ARG A 400 6.29 31.26 7.10
C ARG A 400 6.93 32.53 6.52
N ASP A 401 8.09 32.38 5.88
CA ASP A 401 8.74 33.45 5.10
C ASP A 401 8.19 33.50 3.67
N MET A 402 7.12 34.27 3.45
CA MET A 402 6.43 34.33 2.15
C MET A 402 7.32 34.74 0.97
N ALA A 403 8.49 35.34 1.19
CA ALA A 403 9.44 35.67 0.12
C ALA A 403 10.10 34.44 -0.53
N ARG A 404 10.03 33.26 0.11
CA ARG A 404 10.63 32.01 -0.37
C ARG A 404 9.55 30.98 -0.66
N PRO A 405 9.70 30.06 -1.64
CA PRO A 405 8.75 28.98 -1.85
C PRO A 405 8.76 28.01 -0.66
N ILE A 406 7.65 27.27 -0.45
CA ILE A 406 7.54 26.32 0.67
C ILE A 406 8.67 25.29 0.66
N THR A 407 9.13 24.84 -0.50
CA THR A 407 10.19 23.84 -0.68
C THR A 407 11.58 24.31 -0.26
N HIS A 408 11.77 25.60 0.02
CA HIS A 408 13.07 26.17 0.35
C HIS A 408 13.52 25.78 1.77
N ARG A 409 14.82 25.47 1.97
CA ARG A 409 15.38 25.08 3.28
C ARG A 409 15.21 26.12 4.41
N ARG A 410 14.90 27.35 4.06
CA ARG A 410 14.65 28.49 4.95
C ARG A 410 13.23 29.07 4.79
N ALA A 411 12.28 28.27 4.32
CA ALA A 411 10.88 28.69 4.19
C ALA A 411 10.22 29.03 5.55
N CYS A 412 10.81 28.55 6.65
CA CYS A 412 10.40 28.83 8.02
C CYS A 412 11.46 29.63 8.77
N LYS A 413 11.05 30.78 9.30
CA LYS A 413 11.89 31.70 10.09
C LYS A 413 11.49 31.63 11.56
N ALA A 414 12.47 31.71 12.46
CA ALA A 414 12.21 31.62 13.90
C ALA A 414 11.41 32.84 14.40
N CYS A 415 10.51 32.61 15.35
CA CYS A 415 9.85 33.68 16.09
C CYS A 415 10.85 34.33 17.04
N ASP A 416 11.11 35.62 16.85
CA ASP A 416 12.01 36.40 17.71
C ASP A 416 11.19 37.25 18.70
N CYS A 417 10.33 36.59 19.50
CA CYS A 417 9.45 37.28 20.42
C CYS A 417 10.24 37.85 21.61
N HIS A 418 10.09 39.15 21.86
CA HIS A 418 10.80 39.86 22.91
C HIS A 418 10.48 39.25 24.30
N PRO A 419 11.49 38.85 25.10
CA PRO A 419 11.28 38.05 26.31
C PRO A 419 10.45 38.75 27.38
N VAL A 420 10.49 40.08 27.42
CA VAL A 420 9.74 40.90 28.38
C VAL A 420 8.41 41.37 27.80
N GLY A 421 8.38 41.69 26.50
CA GLY A 421 7.25 42.37 25.86
C GLY A 421 6.18 41.44 25.30
N ALA A 422 6.55 40.19 24.99
CA ALA A 422 5.63 39.15 24.57
C ALA A 422 5.11 38.34 25.78
N ALA A 423 3.89 37.85 25.68
CA ALA A 423 3.28 36.91 26.63
C ALA A 423 3.71 35.45 26.38
N GLY A 424 4.34 35.15 25.24
CA GLY A 424 4.79 33.82 24.87
C GLY A 424 5.81 33.82 23.74
N LYS A 425 6.49 32.69 23.54
CA LYS A 425 7.55 32.51 22.52
C LYS A 425 7.01 32.07 21.15
N THR A 426 5.77 31.59 21.09
CA THR A 426 5.15 31.12 19.84
C THR A 426 4.43 32.28 19.16
N CYS A 427 4.90 32.66 17.98
CA CYS A 427 4.26 33.65 17.13
C CYS A 427 3.23 33.00 16.17
N ASN A 428 2.41 33.83 15.53
CA ASN A 428 1.50 33.41 14.48
C ASN A 428 2.28 32.81 13.29
N GLN A 429 1.95 31.58 12.87
CA GLN A 429 2.70 30.86 11.83
C GLN A 429 2.64 31.52 10.44
N THR A 430 1.64 32.36 10.16
CA THR A 430 1.48 33.03 8.86
C THR A 430 2.10 34.42 8.87
N THR A 431 1.86 35.20 9.93
CA THR A 431 2.27 36.63 9.98
C THR A 431 3.56 36.87 10.74
N GLY A 432 4.00 35.92 11.59
CA GLY A 432 5.12 36.10 12.51
C GLY A 432 4.79 36.97 13.72
N GLN A 433 3.54 37.43 13.89
CA GLN A 433 3.15 38.29 15.00
C GLN A 433 3.21 37.53 16.34
N CYS A 434 4.02 38.04 17.26
CA CYS A 434 4.10 37.55 18.63
C CYS A 434 2.89 38.02 19.47
N PRO A 435 2.47 37.24 20.48
CA PRO A 435 1.40 37.64 21.39
C PRO A 435 1.92 38.72 22.34
N CYS A 436 1.63 40.00 22.06
CA CYS A 436 2.15 41.12 22.86
C CYS A 436 1.37 41.31 24.16
N LYS A 437 2.08 41.76 25.22
CA LYS A 437 1.47 42.19 26.47
C LYS A 437 0.76 43.54 26.31
N ASP A 438 -0.07 43.89 27.28
CA ASP A 438 -0.83 45.14 27.29
C ASP A 438 0.09 46.36 27.11
N GLY A 439 -0.27 47.25 26.19
CA GLY A 439 0.52 48.44 25.87
C GLY A 439 1.78 48.20 25.05
N VAL A 440 2.09 46.95 24.66
CA VAL A 440 3.23 46.59 23.80
C VAL A 440 2.78 46.36 22.37
N THR A 441 3.60 46.75 21.38
CA THR A 441 3.33 46.57 19.95
C THR A 441 4.61 46.17 19.17
N GLY A 442 4.47 45.97 17.86
CA GLY A 442 5.50 45.45 16.96
C GLY A 442 5.38 43.93 16.73
N ILE A 443 5.93 43.44 15.62
CA ILE A 443 5.86 42.01 15.23
C ILE A 443 6.47 41.13 16.33
N THR A 444 7.58 41.59 16.92
CA THR A 444 8.31 40.90 17.98
C THR A 444 7.95 41.41 19.39
N CYS A 445 6.97 42.30 19.54
CA CYS A 445 6.59 42.91 20.81
C CYS A 445 7.74 43.66 21.51
N ASN A 446 8.52 44.43 20.75
CA ASN A 446 9.76 45.07 21.18
C ASN A 446 9.61 46.57 21.52
N ARG A 447 8.41 47.15 21.46
CA ARG A 447 8.19 48.59 21.72
C ARG A 447 6.83 48.87 22.35
N CYS A 448 6.71 49.97 23.10
CA CYS A 448 5.42 50.40 23.61
C CYS A 448 4.53 51.00 22.50
N ALA A 449 3.23 50.79 22.61
CA ALA A 449 2.24 51.41 21.75
C ALA A 449 2.17 52.92 21.99
N LYS A 450 1.61 53.67 21.03
CA LYS A 450 1.42 55.11 21.17
C LYS A 450 0.56 55.41 22.42
N GLY A 451 1.00 56.36 23.25
CA GLY A 451 0.35 56.68 24.53
C GLY A 451 0.78 55.79 25.71
N TYR A 452 1.79 54.95 25.54
CA TYR A 452 2.41 54.15 26.59
C TYR A 452 3.91 54.47 26.71
N GLN A 453 4.46 54.37 27.92
CA GLN A 453 5.88 54.53 28.22
C GLN A 453 6.44 53.25 28.87
N GLN A 454 7.75 53.02 28.70
CA GLN A 454 8.41 51.84 29.24
C GLN A 454 8.55 51.93 30.76
N SER A 455 8.13 50.87 31.45
CA SER A 455 8.29 50.71 32.90
C SER A 455 9.52 49.85 33.22
N ARG A 456 9.96 49.86 34.48
CA ARG A 456 11.03 48.98 34.97
C ARG A 456 10.56 47.56 35.31
N SER A 457 9.24 47.30 35.27
CA SER A 457 8.67 46.01 35.67
C SER A 457 8.68 45.03 34.48
N PRO A 458 9.25 43.82 34.64
CA PRO A 458 9.19 42.78 33.60
C PRO A 458 7.78 42.23 33.34
N VAL A 459 6.87 42.35 34.30
CA VAL A 459 5.50 41.82 34.21
C VAL A 459 4.63 42.74 33.34
N ALA A 460 4.62 44.04 33.66
CA ALA A 460 3.95 45.10 32.90
C ALA A 460 4.98 46.11 32.31
N PRO A 461 5.60 45.81 31.16
CA PRO A 461 6.69 46.62 30.62
C PRO A 461 6.27 47.95 30.00
N CYS A 462 4.99 48.14 29.66
CA CYS A 462 4.48 49.39 29.10
C CYS A 462 3.27 49.86 29.92
N ILE A 463 3.33 51.08 30.44
CA ILE A 463 2.25 51.71 31.21
C ILE A 463 1.69 52.91 30.45
N LYS A 464 0.39 53.15 30.56
CA LYS A 464 -0.27 54.27 29.86
C LYS A 464 0.25 55.59 30.42
N ILE A 465 0.57 56.54 29.55
CA ILE A 465 0.97 57.90 29.95
C ILE A 465 -0.28 58.57 30.54
N PRO A 466 -0.25 59.03 31.80
CA PRO A 466 -1.37 59.76 32.38
C PRO A 466 -1.58 61.06 31.61
N VAL A 467 -2.81 61.28 31.14
CA VAL A 467 -3.20 62.55 30.55
C VAL A 467 -3.46 63.50 31.72
N VAL A 468 -2.58 64.46 31.94
CA VAL A 468 -2.85 65.56 32.89
C VAL A 468 -3.80 66.52 32.18
N SER A 469 -5.09 66.36 32.42
CA SER A 469 -6.08 67.37 32.09
C SER A 469 -6.03 68.46 33.18
N PRO A 470 -5.76 69.74 32.86
CA PRO A 470 -5.87 70.79 33.85
C PRO A 470 -7.35 71.04 34.17
N THR A 471 -7.64 71.01 35.47
CA THR A 471 -8.79 71.63 36.15
C THR A 471 -10.18 71.30 35.58
N ALA A 472 -10.83 70.30 36.18
CA ALA A 472 -12.29 70.27 36.27
C ALA A 472 -12.66 70.11 37.75
N VAL A 473 -13.37 71.13 38.22
CA VAL A 473 -13.93 71.32 39.55
C VAL A 473 -14.69 70.06 39.97
N VAL A 474 -14.44 69.66 41.22
CA VAL A 474 -15.19 68.65 41.95
C VAL A 474 -16.66 69.06 41.98
N SER A 475 -17.47 68.43 41.13
CA SER A 475 -18.92 68.36 41.33
C SER A 475 -19.22 66.97 41.84
N SER A 476 -19.30 66.87 43.16
CA SER A 476 -19.81 65.71 43.88
C SER A 476 -21.25 65.43 43.43
N THR A 477 -21.43 64.45 42.55
CA THR A 477 -22.67 63.68 42.49
C THR A 477 -22.47 62.46 43.39
N GLU A 478 -23.17 62.52 44.51
CA GLU A 478 -23.41 61.47 45.50
C GLU A 478 -23.24 60.05 44.94
N GLU A 479 -22.29 59.30 45.50
CA GLU A 479 -22.45 57.84 45.53
C GLU A 479 -23.72 57.55 46.32
N PRO A 480 -24.70 56.80 45.77
CA PRO A 480 -25.81 56.34 46.58
C PRO A 480 -25.23 55.47 47.68
N ALA A 481 -25.47 55.91 48.92
CA ALA A 481 -25.23 55.13 50.10
C ALA A 481 -25.80 53.71 49.91
N ASP A 482 -24.93 52.73 50.16
CA ASP A 482 -25.27 51.35 50.48
C ASP A 482 -25.54 50.35 49.32
N CYS A 483 -24.66 50.35 48.31
CA CYS A 483 -24.60 49.22 47.36
C CYS A 483 -24.20 47.88 48.01
N GLU A 484 -23.60 47.87 49.21
CA GLU A 484 -23.16 46.63 49.89
C GLU A 484 -24.32 45.91 50.62
N SER A 485 -25.40 46.63 51.01
CA SER A 485 -26.66 46.03 51.48
C SER A 485 -27.64 45.69 50.35
N TYR A 486 -27.62 46.44 49.23
CA TYR A 486 -28.57 46.31 48.11
C TYR A 486 -28.38 45.04 47.27
N CYS A 487 -27.14 44.67 46.98
CA CYS A 487 -26.80 43.42 46.31
C CYS A 487 -25.54 42.84 46.96
N LYS A 488 -25.50 41.52 47.21
CA LYS A 488 -24.25 40.86 47.60
C LYS A 488 -23.44 40.57 46.33
N PRO A 489 -22.39 41.35 45.98
CA PRO A 489 -21.55 41.00 44.85
C PRO A 489 -20.95 39.62 45.10
N VAL A 490 -20.97 38.77 44.07
CA VAL A 490 -20.49 37.39 44.17
C VAL A 490 -18.96 37.38 44.35
N LYS A 491 -18.49 37.44 45.61
CA LYS A 491 -17.07 37.33 45.97
C LYS A 491 -16.65 35.84 45.92
N GLY A 492 -15.77 35.45 44.98
CA GLY A 492 -15.11 34.12 44.93
C GLY A 492 -15.34 33.25 43.67
N ASN A 493 -14.68 32.08 43.63
CA ASN A 493 -14.81 31.08 42.55
C ASN A 493 -16.20 30.40 42.58
N LEU A 494 -17.17 30.98 41.87
CA LEU A 494 -18.54 30.48 41.89
C LEU A 494 -18.67 29.08 41.26
N LYS A 495 -19.05 28.09 42.08
CA LYS A 495 -19.34 26.72 41.66
C LYS A 495 -20.85 26.53 41.47
N ILE A 496 -21.31 26.42 40.22
CA ILE A 496 -22.73 26.18 39.90
C ILE A 496 -23.12 24.75 40.31
N ASN A 497 -24.03 24.60 41.27
CA ASN A 497 -24.57 23.30 41.70
C ASN A 497 -25.97 23.07 41.12
N MET A 498 -26.48 21.85 41.27
CA MET A 498 -27.82 21.49 40.77
C MET A 498 -28.92 22.34 41.40
N LYS A 499 -28.84 22.56 42.71
CA LYS A 499 -29.84 23.34 43.46
C LYS A 499 -30.00 24.76 42.92
N LYS A 500 -28.89 25.45 42.64
CA LYS A 500 -28.90 26.80 42.03
C LYS A 500 -29.47 26.80 40.61
N TYR A 501 -29.15 25.78 39.81
CA TYR A 501 -29.69 25.64 38.45
C TYR A 501 -31.20 25.35 38.45
N CYS A 502 -31.69 24.51 39.37
CA CYS A 502 -33.11 24.18 39.47
C CYS A 502 -33.98 25.36 39.93
N LYS A 503 -33.45 26.26 40.77
CA LYS A 503 -34.15 27.46 41.29
C LYS A 503 -34.34 28.60 40.27
N LYS A 504 -33.71 28.53 39.10
CA LYS A 504 -33.78 29.59 38.07
C LYS A 504 -34.71 29.17 36.94
N ASP A 505 -35.40 30.12 36.32
CA ASP A 505 -36.37 29.82 35.26
C ASP A 505 -35.70 29.69 33.90
N TYR A 506 -34.65 30.47 33.65
CA TYR A 506 -33.85 30.35 32.45
C TYR A 506 -32.35 30.29 32.76
N ALA A 507 -31.60 29.66 31.85
CA ALA A 507 -30.15 29.57 31.89
C ALA A 507 -29.58 29.57 30.47
N VAL A 508 -28.90 30.66 30.10
CA VAL A 508 -28.44 30.90 28.73
C VAL A 508 -26.98 31.36 28.69
N GLN A 509 -26.27 30.93 27.66
CA GLN A 509 -24.98 31.49 27.30
C GLN A 509 -25.19 32.61 26.29
N VAL A 510 -24.70 33.80 26.60
CA VAL A 510 -24.86 35.00 25.78
C VAL A 510 -23.52 35.62 25.42
N ASN A 511 -23.44 36.25 24.27
CA ASN A 511 -22.37 37.17 23.88
C ASN A 511 -22.92 38.59 23.88
N VAL A 512 -22.27 39.50 24.58
CA VAL A 512 -22.73 40.89 24.68
C VAL A 512 -22.19 41.69 23.50
N LEU A 513 -23.09 42.27 22.72
CA LEU A 513 -22.77 43.00 21.50
C LEU A 513 -22.70 44.51 21.76
N ASP A 514 -23.77 45.08 22.31
CA ASP A 514 -23.92 46.53 22.51
C ASP A 514 -24.82 46.85 23.72
N MET A 515 -24.85 48.11 24.16
CA MET A 515 -25.68 48.59 25.26
C MET A 515 -26.21 50.00 24.99
N GLU A 516 -27.52 50.15 25.18
CA GLU A 516 -28.25 51.42 25.13
C GLU A 516 -28.91 51.70 26.49
N THR A 517 -29.03 52.95 26.88
CA THR A 517 -29.80 53.37 28.08
C THR A 517 -31.20 53.82 27.66
N VAL A 518 -32.23 53.20 28.23
CA VAL A 518 -33.64 53.49 27.94
C VAL A 518 -34.37 53.77 29.26
N GLY A 519 -34.44 55.04 29.64
CA GLY A 519 -34.96 55.48 30.95
C GLY A 519 -34.11 54.91 32.10
N ASP A 520 -34.76 54.33 33.10
CA ASP A 520 -34.10 53.69 34.25
C ASP A 520 -33.51 52.29 33.96
N TRP A 521 -33.42 51.89 32.69
CA TRP A 521 -32.97 50.56 32.27
C TRP A 521 -31.80 50.62 31.29
N ALA A 522 -30.83 49.73 31.48
CA ALA A 522 -29.83 49.40 30.49
C ALA A 522 -30.32 48.23 29.61
N LYS A 523 -30.35 48.46 28.31
CA LYS A 523 -30.76 47.52 27.27
C LYS A 523 -29.51 46.98 26.58
N PHE A 524 -29.16 45.72 26.85
CA PHE A 524 -28.05 45.05 26.20
C PHE A 524 -28.52 44.23 25.00
N SER A 525 -27.94 44.50 23.84
CA SER A 525 -28.09 43.65 22.66
C SER A 525 -27.18 42.44 22.83
N VAL A 526 -27.76 41.24 22.94
CA VAL A 526 -27.04 40.00 23.22
C VAL A 526 -27.34 38.92 22.20
N ASN A 527 -26.31 38.16 21.82
CA ASN A 527 -26.48 36.97 20.99
C ASN A 527 -26.52 35.72 21.89
N VAL A 528 -27.65 35.01 21.91
CA VAL A 528 -27.85 33.78 22.67
C VAL A 528 -27.22 32.61 21.92
N VAL A 529 -26.05 32.17 22.41
CA VAL A 529 -25.25 31.08 21.80
C VAL A 529 -25.82 29.71 22.17
N SER A 530 -26.28 29.52 23.40
CA SER A 530 -26.82 28.25 23.88
C SER A 530 -27.84 28.42 25.00
N VAL A 531 -28.95 27.72 24.87
CA VAL A 531 -30.01 27.65 25.89
C VAL A 531 -29.89 26.33 26.64
N TYR A 532 -29.69 26.41 27.96
CA TYR A 532 -29.59 25.26 28.85
C TYR A 532 -30.88 25.03 29.63
N LYS A 533 -31.60 26.09 29.97
CA LYS A 533 -32.91 26.04 30.62
C LYS A 533 -33.81 27.17 30.12
N SER A 534 -35.09 26.86 29.95
CA SER A 534 -36.17 27.81 29.64
C SER A 534 -37.43 27.26 30.28
N ARG A 535 -38.03 28.01 31.21
CA ARG A 535 -39.29 27.67 31.87
C ARG A 535 -40.22 28.87 31.64
N GLY A 536 -41.34 28.65 30.95
CA GLY A 536 -42.17 29.72 30.39
C GLY A 536 -42.00 29.80 28.87
N GLU A 537 -41.88 31.00 28.32
CA GLU A 537 -41.71 31.19 26.88
C GLU A 537 -40.43 30.51 26.32
N PRO A 538 -40.51 29.89 25.14
CA PRO A 538 -39.36 29.20 24.55
C PRO A 538 -38.33 30.21 24.03
N LEU A 539 -37.22 30.35 24.76
CA LEU A 539 -36.07 31.17 24.35
C LEU A 539 -35.37 30.56 23.13
N LYS A 540 -35.24 31.35 22.05
CA LYS A 540 -34.53 30.98 20.81
C LYS A 540 -33.08 31.43 20.84
N ARG A 541 -32.23 30.72 20.09
CA ARG A 541 -30.84 31.16 19.83
C ARG A 541 -30.84 32.30 18.82
N GLY A 542 -29.82 33.14 18.88
CA GLY A 542 -29.71 34.34 18.05
C GLY A 542 -29.88 35.61 18.87
N ASP A 543 -30.18 36.71 18.18
CA ASP A 543 -30.20 38.03 18.79
C ASP A 543 -31.41 38.21 19.70
N ASN A 544 -31.15 38.64 20.92
CA ASN A 544 -32.12 38.88 21.98
C ASN A 544 -31.71 40.13 22.76
N ILE A 545 -32.63 40.62 23.57
CA ILE A 545 -32.40 41.78 24.44
C ILE A 545 -32.26 41.28 25.88
N LEU A 546 -31.27 41.81 26.60
CA LEU A 546 -31.08 41.62 28.03
C LEU A 546 -31.24 42.97 28.76
N TRP A 547 -32.27 43.07 29.59
CA TRP A 547 -32.59 44.25 30.40
C TRP A 547 -31.96 44.15 31.79
N VAL A 548 -31.34 45.24 32.24
CA VAL A 548 -30.75 45.39 33.57
C VAL A 548 -31.15 46.75 34.12
N HIS A 549 -31.60 46.83 35.36
CA HIS A 549 -31.98 48.12 35.96
C HIS A 549 -30.74 49.00 36.17
N MET A 550 -30.83 50.31 35.95
CA MET A 550 -29.68 51.22 36.08
C MET A 550 -29.13 51.25 37.51
N LYS A 551 -29.99 51.10 38.53
CA LYS A 551 -29.58 50.92 39.95
C LYS A 551 -28.73 49.67 40.16
N ASP A 552 -29.07 48.56 39.50
CA ASP A 552 -28.33 47.30 39.57
C ASP A 552 -26.96 47.41 38.86
N LEU A 553 -26.93 48.10 37.71
CA LEU A 553 -25.71 48.34 36.94
C LEU A 553 -24.75 49.30 37.66
N ALA A 554 -25.28 50.35 38.31
CA ALA A 554 -24.52 51.29 39.12
C ALA A 554 -23.81 50.60 40.29
N CYS A 555 -24.49 49.64 40.95
CA CYS A 555 -23.89 48.81 42.01
C CYS A 555 -23.03 47.63 41.48
N LYS A 556 -22.77 47.54 40.17
CA LYS A 556 -21.99 46.46 39.50
C LYS A 556 -22.57 45.04 39.72
N CYS A 557 -23.90 44.93 39.81
CA CYS A 557 -24.64 43.70 40.09
C CYS A 557 -25.78 43.52 39.07
N PRO A 558 -25.56 43.05 37.83
CA PRO A 558 -24.43 42.25 37.38
C PRO A 558 -23.28 43.02 36.71
N LYS A 559 -22.05 42.51 36.88
CA LYS A 559 -20.86 43.01 36.18
C LYS A 559 -20.81 42.47 34.74
N ILE A 560 -21.36 43.23 33.81
CA ILE A 560 -21.35 42.93 32.37
C ILE A 560 -20.23 43.71 31.68
N GLN A 561 -19.56 43.09 30.72
CA GLN A 561 -18.52 43.72 29.91
C GLN A 561 -18.80 43.46 28.43
N MET A 562 -18.62 44.48 27.58
CA MET A 562 -18.83 44.35 26.14
C MET A 562 -17.91 43.29 25.53
N SER A 563 -18.38 42.67 24.45
CA SER A 563 -17.63 41.69 23.64
C SER A 563 -17.14 40.45 24.42
N LYS A 564 -17.69 40.20 25.62
CA LYS A 564 -17.41 39.01 26.41
C LYS A 564 -18.63 38.09 26.46
N ARG A 565 -18.34 36.81 26.69
CA ARG A 565 -19.35 35.76 26.85
C ARG A 565 -19.71 35.59 28.32
N PHE A 566 -20.99 35.49 28.61
CA PHE A 566 -21.51 35.31 29.97
C PHE A 566 -22.50 34.13 30.03
N LEU A 567 -22.54 33.48 31.18
CA LEU A 567 -23.68 32.66 31.57
C LEU A 567 -24.63 33.56 32.36
N VAL A 568 -25.88 33.66 31.91
CA VAL A 568 -26.97 34.40 32.56
C VAL A 568 -28.00 33.38 33.05
N MET A 569 -28.31 33.41 34.35
CA MET A 569 -29.38 32.60 34.94
C MET A 569 -30.27 33.48 35.81
N GLY A 570 -31.50 33.72 35.36
CA GLY A 570 -32.46 34.60 36.03
C GLY A 570 -33.78 33.92 36.35
N GLY A 571 -34.65 34.66 37.03
CA GLY A 571 -36.07 34.34 37.13
C GLY A 571 -36.85 35.00 35.99
N SER A 572 -37.97 34.41 35.60
CA SER A 572 -38.90 35.07 34.68
C SER A 572 -39.87 35.89 35.54
N ASP A 573 -39.50 37.12 35.88
CA ASP A 573 -40.40 37.98 36.63
C ASP A 573 -41.50 38.49 35.70
N GLY A 574 -42.71 37.96 35.83
CA GLY A 574 -43.87 38.18 34.95
C GLY A 574 -44.52 39.55 35.11
N GLY A 575 -43.74 40.61 35.34
CA GLY A 575 -44.24 41.92 35.78
C GLY A 575 -43.84 43.11 34.90
N THR A 576 -43.23 42.90 33.73
CA THR A 576 -42.92 44.03 32.83
C THR A 576 -43.33 43.70 31.39
N GLU A 577 -44.08 44.59 30.74
CA GLU A 577 -44.48 44.56 29.32
C GLU A 577 -43.29 44.57 28.32
N ARG A 578 -42.06 44.27 28.78
CA ARG A 578 -40.84 44.39 27.99
C ARG A 578 -40.42 43.03 27.45
N MET A 579 -40.42 42.91 26.13
CA MET A 579 -39.91 41.72 25.44
C MET A 579 -38.39 41.57 25.67
N GLY A 580 -37.95 40.46 26.26
CA GLY A 580 -36.53 40.14 26.44
C GLY A 580 -36.22 39.40 27.75
N LEU A 581 -34.93 39.11 27.93
CA LEU A 581 -34.38 38.55 29.18
C LEU A 581 -34.21 39.68 30.20
N VAL A 582 -34.47 39.43 31.49
CA VAL A 582 -34.23 40.41 32.57
C VAL A 582 -33.22 39.83 33.56
N ALA A 583 -32.14 40.56 33.82
CA ALA A 583 -31.17 40.23 34.87
C ALA A 583 -31.22 41.27 35.99
N ASP A 584 -31.75 40.84 37.13
CA ASP A 584 -31.93 41.61 38.37
C ASP A 584 -30.87 41.25 39.43
N LYS A 585 -30.97 41.86 40.62
CA LYS A 585 -30.16 41.53 41.82
C LYS A 585 -30.14 40.05 42.22
N ASN A 586 -31.16 39.27 41.86
CA ASN A 586 -31.22 37.83 42.12
C ASN A 586 -30.62 36.99 40.98
N SER A 587 -30.40 37.59 39.81
CA SER A 587 -29.89 36.91 38.63
C SER A 587 -28.39 36.68 38.73
N LEU A 588 -27.96 35.55 38.18
CA LEU A 588 -26.58 35.15 38.21
C LEU A 588 -25.94 35.36 36.85
N VAL A 589 -25.07 36.37 36.76
CA VAL A 589 -24.33 36.71 35.55
C VAL A 589 -22.85 36.53 35.83
N ILE A 590 -22.24 35.56 35.17
CA ILE A 590 -20.83 35.22 35.36
C ILE A 590 -20.13 35.04 34.01
N GLN A 591 -18.89 35.51 33.91
CA GLN A 591 -18.10 35.40 32.69
C GLN A 591 -17.89 33.93 32.33
N TRP A 592 -18.26 33.55 31.11
CA TRP A 592 -18.27 32.18 30.62
C TRP A 592 -16.91 31.49 30.73
N ARG A 593 -16.93 30.23 31.19
CA ARG A 593 -15.79 29.30 31.14
C ARG A 593 -16.25 27.99 30.49
N ASP A 594 -15.47 27.44 29.57
CA ASP A 594 -15.86 26.27 28.77
C ASP A 594 -16.15 25.01 29.62
N VAL A 595 -15.57 24.92 30.82
CA VAL A 595 -15.85 23.87 31.80
C VAL A 595 -17.33 23.81 32.22
N TRP A 596 -18.09 24.90 32.08
CA TRP A 596 -19.51 24.94 32.41
C TRP A 596 -20.41 24.30 31.35
N ALA A 597 -19.99 24.24 30.08
CA ALA A 597 -20.78 23.66 29.01
C ALA A 597 -21.19 22.21 29.32
N ARG A 598 -20.21 21.36 29.66
CA ARG A 598 -20.44 19.94 30.01
C ARG A 598 -21.29 19.81 31.27
N ARG A 599 -21.08 20.70 32.25
CA ARG A 599 -21.76 20.67 33.55
C ARG A 599 -23.24 21.08 33.44
N LEU A 600 -23.55 22.14 32.71
CA LEU A 600 -24.92 22.60 32.47
C LEU A 600 -25.70 21.59 31.61
N ARG A 601 -25.08 20.96 30.61
CA ARG A 601 -25.70 19.85 29.87
C ARG A 601 -26.04 18.65 30.78
N LYS A 602 -25.18 18.35 31.76
CA LYS A 602 -25.47 17.31 32.78
C LYS A 602 -26.64 17.72 33.70
N PHE A 603 -26.78 19.00 34.02
CA PHE A 603 -27.90 19.51 34.81
C PHE A 603 -29.22 19.48 34.02
N GLN A 604 -29.21 19.96 32.78
CA GLN A 604 -30.34 19.86 31.85
C GLN A 604 -30.86 18.42 31.70
N ARG A 605 -29.97 17.43 31.54
CA ARG A 605 -30.36 16.01 31.46
C ARG A 605 -30.95 15.47 32.76
N LYS A 606 -30.50 15.94 33.92
CA LYS A 606 -31.00 15.50 35.23
C LYS A 606 -32.33 16.17 35.59
N GLU A 607 -32.54 17.41 35.19
CA GLU A 607 -33.81 18.12 35.28
C GLU A 607 -34.90 17.42 34.45
N LYS A 608 -34.59 17.05 33.19
CA LYS A 608 -35.50 16.22 32.35
C LYS A 608 -35.84 14.86 32.98
N LYS A 609 -35.03 14.36 33.92
CA LYS A 609 -35.27 13.13 34.69
C LYS A 609 -35.95 13.40 36.05
N GLY A 610 -36.57 14.57 36.23
CA GLY A 610 -37.31 14.94 37.44
C GLY A 610 -36.45 15.24 38.67
N LYS A 611 -35.12 15.35 38.55
CA LYS A 611 -34.23 15.49 39.73
C LYS A 611 -34.19 16.90 40.33
N CYS A 612 -34.97 17.85 39.83
CA CYS A 612 -35.08 19.18 40.44
C CYS A 612 -36.02 19.20 41.66
N SER A 613 -36.90 18.21 41.85
CA SER A 613 -37.74 18.08 43.05
C SER A 613 -37.00 17.51 44.26
N LYS A 614 -35.80 16.94 44.07
CA LYS A 614 -34.96 16.32 45.11
C LYS A 614 -33.68 17.11 45.45
N ALA A 615 -33.55 18.37 45.00
CA ALA A 615 -32.28 19.11 44.95
C ALA A 615 -32.18 20.33 45.89
#